data_AF-A0A165JJW6-F1
#
_entry.id   AF-A0A165JJW6-F1
#
_cell.length_a   1.000
_cell.length_b   1.000
_cell.length_c   1.000
_cell.angle_alpha   90.00
_cell.angle_beta   90.00
_cell.angle_gamma   90.00
#
_symmetry.space_group_name_H-M   'P 1'
#
loop_
_entity.id
_entity.type
_entity.pdbx_description
1 polymer ?
#
loop_
_entity_poly.entity_id
_entity_poly.type
_entity_poly.pdbx_seq_one_letter_code
_entity_poly.pdbx_strand_id
1 'polypeptide(L)'
;MDLQKYEHDPVFIFHKSWWTDEGYVQRGLDRETNEKIERLVPFSDIKEVLIGPAWIRMHARSRDSSGKKKNLYRQGLRLVFKVESNGDITYLSFLSETKKDVDSWIQRIHTHAIPAYVTDLDLHDAKREDFDFHYESIIRQPLHEAGLDFPERVDMKNEEFAPPQWKPDSFYKRKEREEERSMDRMKKVRLIVFIGTFLTALIWLPHWRLDEDVNPCFLCLASWSFYSRPICTMPGSLFNRSLIR
;
A
#
# COMPACT_ATOMS: atom_id res chain seq x y z
N MET A 1 -7.22 7.58 24.62
CA MET A 1 -7.07 7.99 23.21
C MET A 1 -6.60 6.76 22.46
N ASP A 2 -7.39 6.28 21.49
CA ASP A 2 -7.17 5.00 20.82
C ASP A 2 -6.43 5.23 19.51
N LEU A 3 -5.17 4.83 19.48
CA LEU A 3 -4.35 4.82 18.28
C LEU A 3 -4.78 3.64 17.38
N GLN A 4 -5.18 3.91 16.13
CA GLN A 4 -5.65 2.88 15.20
C GLN A 4 -4.62 2.51 14.14
N LYS A 5 -4.56 1.19 13.90
CA LYS A 5 -3.85 0.44 12.85
C LYS A 5 -2.33 0.40 12.96
N TYR A 6 -1.86 -0.77 13.37
CA TYR A 6 -0.47 -1.21 13.29
C TYR A 6 -0.32 -2.22 12.17
N GLU A 7 0.87 -2.26 11.59
CA GLU A 7 1.27 -3.37 10.76
C GLU A 7 1.66 -4.57 11.63
N HIS A 8 1.39 -5.75 11.06
CA HIS A 8 1.57 -7.07 11.64
C HIS A 8 2.86 -7.21 12.45
N ASP A 9 2.74 -7.51 13.75
CA ASP A 9 3.82 -8.14 14.51
C ASP A 9 3.74 -9.66 14.25
N PRO A 10 4.87 -10.33 13.95
CA PRO A 10 4.87 -11.77 13.67
C PRO A 10 4.42 -12.61 14.87
N VAL A 11 4.62 -12.13 16.10
CA VAL A 11 4.33 -12.80 17.37
C VAL A 11 2.99 -12.36 17.96
N PHE A 12 2.49 -11.18 17.58
CA PHE A 12 1.38 -10.52 18.28
C PHE A 12 0.28 -10.03 17.33
N ILE A 13 -0.95 -10.50 17.56
CA ILE A 13 -2.17 -10.02 16.89
C ILE A 13 -2.67 -8.80 17.66
N PHE A 14 -2.32 -7.63 17.16
CA PHE A 14 -2.61 -6.37 17.82
C PHE A 14 -4.10 -6.01 17.82
N HIS A 15 -4.61 -5.48 18.95
CA HIS A 15 -6.03 -5.13 19.10
C HIS A 15 -6.28 -3.66 19.50
N LYS A 16 -5.46 -3.06 20.37
CA LYS A 16 -5.68 -1.71 20.88
C LYS A 16 -4.40 -1.10 21.46
N SER A 17 -4.24 0.22 21.38
CA SER A 17 -3.23 0.94 22.16
C SER A 17 -3.63 2.32 22.62
N TRP A 18 -2.96 2.77 23.66
CA TRP A 18 -3.12 4.09 24.26
C TRP A 18 -1.83 4.53 24.95
N TRP A 19 -1.78 5.80 25.31
CA TRP A 19 -0.70 6.38 26.09
C TRP A 19 -1.06 6.43 27.56
N THR A 20 -0.07 6.19 28.41
CA THR A 20 -0.10 6.41 29.85
C THR A 20 1.00 7.40 30.23
N ASP A 21 1.06 7.79 31.49
CA ASP A 21 2.09 8.73 31.96
C ASP A 21 3.48 8.08 32.05
N GLU A 22 3.55 6.75 32.01
CA GLU A 22 4.77 5.95 32.08
C GLU A 22 5.31 5.57 30.69
N GLY A 23 4.43 5.53 29.69
CA GLY A 23 4.82 5.13 28.35
C GLY A 23 3.64 4.81 27.45
N TYR A 24 3.91 3.95 26.49
CA TYR A 24 2.97 3.55 25.48
C TYR A 24 2.55 2.10 25.68
N VAL A 25 1.24 1.84 25.76
CA VAL A 25 0.70 0.50 26.03
C VAL A 25 0.09 -0.08 24.76
N GLN A 26 0.49 -1.31 24.46
CA GLN A 26 -0.05 -2.17 23.41
C GLN A 26 -0.84 -3.31 24.03
N ARG A 27 -2.06 -3.55 23.56
CA ARG A 27 -2.88 -4.70 23.91
C ARG A 27 -3.25 -5.48 22.66
N GLY A 28 -3.16 -6.80 22.77
CA GLY A 28 -3.43 -7.71 21.66
C GLY A 28 -3.49 -9.14 22.14
N LEU A 29 -3.41 -10.06 21.20
CA LEU A 29 -3.42 -11.48 21.42
C LEU A 29 -2.08 -12.07 21.00
N ASP A 30 -1.54 -12.97 21.80
CA ASP A 30 -0.43 -13.81 21.37
C ASP A 30 -0.85 -14.64 20.15
N ARG A 31 0.01 -14.76 19.15
CA ARG A 31 -0.32 -15.51 17.94
C ARG A 31 -0.30 -17.02 18.16
N GLU A 32 0.52 -17.51 19.08
CA GLU A 32 0.65 -18.93 19.40
C GLU A 32 -0.39 -19.38 20.42
N THR A 33 -0.55 -18.61 21.51
CA THR A 33 -1.43 -19.01 22.63
C THR A 33 -2.83 -18.41 22.54
N ASN A 34 -3.04 -17.39 21.71
CA ASN A 34 -4.30 -16.63 21.61
C ASN A 34 -4.72 -15.97 22.95
N GLU A 35 -3.79 -15.82 23.89
CA GLU A 35 -4.01 -15.15 25.15
C GLU A 35 -3.87 -13.63 25.02
N LYS A 36 -4.62 -12.89 25.83
CA LYS A 36 -4.52 -11.43 25.85
C LYS A 36 -3.22 -11.02 26.53
N ILE A 37 -2.38 -10.31 25.79
CA ILE A 37 -1.11 -9.78 26.29
C ILE A 37 -1.15 -8.26 26.21
N GLU A 38 -0.60 -7.63 27.25
CA GLU A 38 -0.34 -6.20 27.32
C GLU A 38 1.16 -5.96 27.40
N ARG A 39 1.67 -5.06 26.56
CA ARG A 39 3.08 -4.64 26.54
C ARG A 39 3.14 -3.14 26.78
N LEU A 40 3.82 -2.75 27.85
CA LEU A 40 4.21 -1.36 28.08
C LEU A 40 5.57 -1.13 27.44
N VAL A 41 5.67 -0.06 26.67
CA VAL A 41 6.91 0.50 26.15
C VAL A 41 7.17 1.79 26.92
N PRO A 42 8.06 1.76 27.92
CA PRO A 42 8.39 2.93 28.72
C PRO A 42 8.94 4.07 27.86
N PHE A 43 8.71 5.32 28.27
CA PHE A 43 9.32 6.47 27.57
C PHE A 43 10.85 6.43 27.59
N SER A 44 11.48 5.82 28.60
CA SER A 44 12.95 5.64 28.70
C SER A 44 13.54 4.78 27.58
N ASP A 45 12.73 3.88 27.03
CA ASP A 45 13.15 2.89 26.04
C ASP A 45 13.02 3.47 24.63
N ILE A 46 12.23 4.54 24.46
CA ILE A 46 12.07 5.26 23.20
C ILE A 46 13.27 6.19 23.00
N LYS A 47 14.13 5.87 22.03
CA LYS A 47 15.34 6.64 21.74
C LYS A 47 15.11 7.78 20.77
N GLU A 48 14.21 7.59 19.82
CA GLU A 48 13.81 8.63 18.89
C GLU A 48 12.44 8.35 18.27
N VAL A 49 11.82 9.43 17.78
CA VAL A 49 10.57 9.40 17.04
C VAL A 49 10.78 10.04 15.67
N LEU A 50 10.47 9.31 14.62
CA LEU A 50 10.35 9.85 13.26
C LEU A 50 8.88 10.09 12.94
N ILE A 51 8.57 11.24 12.38
CA ILE A 51 7.23 11.64 11.94
C ILE A 51 7.28 11.90 10.44
N GLY A 52 6.41 11.26 9.67
CA GLY A 52 6.30 11.50 8.24
C GLY A 52 4.85 11.49 7.77
N PRO A 53 4.56 12.02 6.57
CA PRO A 53 3.24 11.92 5.98
C PRO A 53 2.86 10.45 5.71
N ALA A 54 1.56 10.17 5.77
CA ALA A 54 0.97 8.90 5.37
C ALA A 54 -0.22 9.14 4.42
N TRP A 55 -0.03 8.90 3.13
CA TRP A 55 -1.06 9.16 2.12
C TRP A 55 -1.89 7.91 1.82
N ILE A 56 -3.05 7.85 2.46
CA ILE A 56 -3.94 6.70 2.39
C ILE A 56 -4.80 6.80 1.14
N ARG A 57 -4.58 5.89 0.19
CA ARG A 57 -5.38 5.84 -1.04
C ARG A 57 -6.83 5.46 -0.73
N MET A 58 -7.76 6.25 -1.25
CA MET A 58 -9.19 6.00 -1.24
C MET A 58 -9.71 5.84 -2.67
N HIS A 59 -10.67 4.94 -2.84
CA HIS A 59 -11.39 4.82 -4.10
C HIS A 59 -12.46 5.91 -4.17
N ALA A 60 -12.30 6.86 -5.09
CA ALA A 60 -13.40 7.79 -5.37
C ALA A 60 -14.59 7.02 -5.96
N ARG A 61 -15.80 7.46 -5.63
CA ARG A 61 -17.02 6.98 -6.31
C ARG A 61 -17.11 7.52 -7.74
N SER A 62 -16.43 8.62 -8.06
CA SER A 62 -16.44 9.25 -9.38
C SER A 62 -15.33 8.75 -10.30
N ARG A 63 -15.61 8.82 -11.60
CA ARG A 63 -14.65 8.57 -12.68
C ARG A 63 -14.22 9.89 -13.30
N ASP A 64 -13.00 9.93 -13.82
CA ASP A 64 -12.53 11.05 -14.63
C ASP A 64 -13.21 11.03 -16.02
N SER A 65 -12.91 12.04 -16.84
CA SER A 65 -13.43 12.16 -18.22
C SER A 65 -13.01 11.01 -19.14
N SER A 66 -11.98 10.23 -18.77
CA SER A 66 -11.53 9.04 -19.49
C SER A 66 -12.20 7.73 -19.01
N GLY A 67 -13.10 7.82 -18.03
CA GLY A 67 -13.76 6.66 -17.42
C GLY A 67 -12.89 5.90 -16.40
N LYS A 68 -11.67 6.38 -16.09
CA LYS A 68 -10.84 5.80 -15.03
C LYS A 68 -11.34 6.27 -13.68
N LYS A 69 -11.27 5.39 -12.67
CA LYS A 69 -11.62 5.77 -11.29
C LYS A 69 -10.64 6.85 -10.82
N LYS A 70 -11.18 7.97 -10.34
CA LYS A 70 -10.34 8.98 -9.71
C LYS A 70 -9.78 8.42 -8.40
N ASN A 71 -8.49 8.61 -8.15
CA ASN A 71 -7.90 8.34 -6.85
C ASN A 71 -8.06 9.59 -5.99
N LEU A 72 -8.52 9.40 -4.76
CA LEU A 72 -8.50 10.43 -3.74
C LEU A 72 -7.58 9.94 -2.64
N TYR A 73 -6.81 10.84 -2.05
CA TYR A 73 -5.92 10.48 -0.96
C TYR A 73 -6.37 11.20 0.30
N ARG A 74 -6.35 10.46 1.40
CA ARG A 74 -6.51 10.97 2.74
C ARG A 74 -5.11 11.19 3.30
N GLN A 75 -4.82 12.42 3.71
CA GLN A 75 -3.55 12.73 4.38
C GLN A 75 -3.67 12.38 5.87
N GLY A 76 -2.76 11.52 6.33
CA GLY A 76 -2.48 11.27 7.74
C GLY A 76 -0.99 11.42 8.04
N LEU A 77 -0.57 10.96 9.21
CA LEU A 77 0.81 10.95 9.67
C LEU A 77 1.18 9.59 10.18
N ARG A 78 2.39 9.17 9.85
CA ARG A 78 3.01 7.99 10.41
C ARG A 78 4.06 8.40 11.42
N LEU A 79 3.96 7.85 12.62
CA LEU A 79 5.01 7.96 13.62
C LEU A 79 5.74 6.62 13.67
N VAL A 80 7.06 6.68 13.81
CA VAL A 80 7.92 5.51 13.94
C VAL A 80 8.82 5.72 15.15
N PHE A 81 8.65 4.88 16.17
CA PHE A 81 9.45 4.91 17.39
C PHE A 81 10.58 3.91 17.26
N LYS A 82 11.80 4.38 17.45
CA LYS A 82 12.96 3.51 17.65
C LYS A 82 13.04 3.21 19.15
N VAL A 83 12.77 1.97 19.49
CA VAL A 83 12.75 1.48 20.86
C VAL A 83 13.97 0.61 21.07
N GLU A 84 14.71 0.86 22.13
CA GLU A 84 15.82 0.02 22.55
C GLU A 84 15.45 -0.65 23.86
N SER A 85 15.36 -1.98 23.85
CA SER A 85 15.07 -2.79 25.02
C SER A 85 16.11 -3.90 25.13
N ASN A 86 16.80 -3.98 26.26
CA ASN A 86 17.87 -4.96 26.51
C ASN A 86 19.00 -4.98 25.45
N GLY A 87 19.25 -3.85 24.78
CA GLY A 87 20.26 -3.71 23.72
C GLY A 87 19.76 -4.05 22.32
N ASP A 88 18.53 -4.54 22.18
CA ASP A 88 17.90 -4.79 20.88
C ASP A 88 17.08 -3.57 20.45
N ILE A 89 17.29 -3.13 19.21
CA ILE A 89 16.54 -2.04 18.59
C ILE A 89 15.34 -2.64 17.85
N THR A 90 14.16 -2.08 18.12
CA THR A 90 12.92 -2.42 17.42
C THR A 90 12.20 -1.16 17.00
N TYR A 91 11.48 -1.24 15.87
CA TYR A 91 10.69 -0.13 15.37
C TYR A 91 9.20 -0.39 15.55
N LEU A 92 8.54 0.54 16.24
CA LEU A 92 7.10 0.56 16.37
C LEU A 92 6.53 1.63 15.45
N SER A 93 5.50 1.31 14.70
CA SER A 93 4.96 2.21 13.68
C SER A 93 3.46 2.45 13.85
N PHE A 94 3.04 3.69 13.71
CA PHE A 94 1.75 4.20 14.15
C PHE A 94 1.14 5.07 13.07
N LEU A 95 -0.15 4.91 12.81
CA LEU A 95 -0.87 5.82 11.94
C LEU A 95 -1.76 6.75 12.76
N SER A 96 -1.73 8.02 12.41
CA SER A 96 -2.59 9.06 12.95
C SER A 96 -3.30 9.81 11.86
N GLU A 97 -4.59 10.02 12.06
CA GLU A 97 -5.43 10.75 11.13
C GLU A 97 -5.99 12.05 11.74
N THR A 98 -5.70 12.38 13.01
CA THR A 98 -6.24 13.59 13.63
C THR A 98 -5.17 14.46 14.27
N LYS A 99 -5.30 15.78 14.08
CA LYS A 99 -4.39 16.78 14.68
C LYS A 99 -4.36 16.70 16.19
N LYS A 100 -5.53 16.50 16.84
CA LYS A 100 -5.63 16.36 18.30
C LYS A 100 -4.77 15.21 18.83
N ASP A 101 -4.76 14.08 18.14
CA ASP A 101 -3.97 12.92 18.54
C ASP A 101 -2.47 13.23 18.41
N VAL A 102 -2.08 13.85 17.30
CA VAL A 102 -0.70 14.25 17.00
C VAL A 102 -0.17 15.26 18.03
N ASP A 103 -0.92 16.32 18.30
CA ASP A 103 -0.56 17.36 19.27
C ASP A 103 -0.35 16.74 20.67
N SER A 104 -1.24 15.81 21.06
CA SER A 104 -1.10 15.09 22.33
C SER A 104 0.19 14.28 22.41
N TRP A 105 0.68 13.71 21.31
CA TRP A 105 1.93 12.95 21.31
C TRP A 105 3.14 13.85 21.27
N ILE A 106 3.12 14.90 20.45
CA ILE A 106 4.19 15.89 20.42
C ILE A 106 4.41 16.46 21.83
N GLN A 107 3.33 16.76 22.55
CA GLN A 107 3.42 17.20 23.93
C GLN A 107 4.10 16.15 24.84
N ARG A 108 3.75 14.87 24.72
CA ARG A 108 4.37 13.79 25.52
C ARG A 108 5.85 13.59 25.17
N ILE A 109 6.17 13.53 23.88
CA ILE A 109 7.54 13.42 23.35
C ILE A 109 8.40 14.55 23.92
N HIS A 110 7.90 15.79 23.86
CA HIS A 110 8.59 16.95 24.42
C HIS A 110 8.74 16.85 25.95
N THR A 111 7.69 16.43 26.66
CA THR A 111 7.69 16.30 28.13
C THR A 111 8.75 15.31 28.62
N HIS A 112 8.95 14.21 27.88
CA HIS A 112 9.95 13.19 28.20
C HIS A 112 11.30 13.42 27.51
N ALA A 113 11.52 14.59 26.91
CA ALA A 113 12.74 14.97 26.21
C ALA A 113 13.20 13.96 25.14
N ILE A 114 12.24 13.31 24.47
CA ILE A 114 12.52 12.32 23.44
C ILE A 114 12.87 13.05 22.13
N PRO A 115 14.02 12.76 21.50
CA PRO A 115 14.37 13.32 20.20
C PRO A 115 13.31 12.98 19.14
N ALA A 116 12.84 14.01 18.43
CA ALA A 116 11.87 13.85 17.36
C ALA A 116 12.35 14.49 16.06
N TYR A 117 12.10 13.79 14.97
CA TYR A 117 12.49 14.16 13.63
C TYR A 117 11.29 14.09 12.68
N VAL A 118 11.35 14.89 11.61
CA VAL A 118 10.36 14.95 10.56
C VAL A 118 11.00 14.53 9.24
N THR A 119 10.26 13.80 8.41
CA THR A 119 10.60 13.52 7.02
C THR A 119 9.44 13.91 6.10
N ASP A 120 9.77 14.33 4.88
CA ASP A 120 8.77 14.65 3.84
C ASP A 120 8.35 13.42 3.03
N LEU A 121 9.02 12.28 3.25
CA LEU A 121 8.74 11.06 2.52
C LEU A 121 7.45 10.40 3.02
N ASP A 122 6.61 9.95 2.10
CA ASP A 122 5.41 9.19 2.46
C ASP A 122 5.78 7.80 2.99
N LEU A 123 5.47 7.58 4.27
CA LEU A 123 5.77 6.34 4.99
C LEU A 123 4.58 5.35 4.97
N HIS A 124 3.49 5.63 4.24
CA HIS A 124 2.27 4.83 4.27
C HIS A 124 2.48 3.34 3.97
N ASP A 125 3.28 3.01 2.94
CA ASP A 125 3.48 1.64 2.48
C ASP A 125 4.71 0.94 3.11
N ALA A 126 5.44 1.64 3.98
CA ALA A 126 6.64 1.12 4.62
C ALA A 126 6.28 0.07 5.67
N LYS A 127 6.90 -1.12 5.62
CA LYS A 127 6.70 -2.17 6.62
C LYS A 127 7.62 -2.04 7.81
N ARG A 128 7.29 -2.67 8.93
CA ARG A 128 8.20 -2.76 10.10
C ARG A 128 9.60 -3.20 9.70
N GLU A 129 9.70 -4.26 8.91
CA GLU A 129 10.99 -4.83 8.51
C GLU A 129 11.81 -3.86 7.64
N ASP A 130 11.16 -2.92 6.96
CA ASP A 130 11.88 -1.92 6.17
C ASP A 130 12.65 -0.95 7.08
N PHE A 131 12.10 -0.65 8.26
CA PHE A 131 12.80 0.19 9.23
C PHE A 131 13.99 -0.54 9.85
N ASP A 132 13.89 -1.85 10.12
CA ASP A 132 14.99 -2.63 10.68
C ASP A 132 16.28 -2.53 9.83
N PHE A 133 16.17 -2.42 8.50
CA PHE A 133 17.32 -2.38 7.60
C PHE A 133 17.64 -1.00 7.01
N HIS A 134 16.63 -0.15 6.82
CA HIS A 134 16.76 1.06 6.01
C HIS A 134 16.43 2.35 6.77
N TYR A 135 16.09 2.29 8.06
CA TYR A 135 15.67 3.48 8.82
C TYR A 135 16.71 4.61 8.79
N GLU A 136 18.00 4.29 8.91
CA GLU A 136 19.07 5.30 8.87
C GLU A 136 19.24 5.99 7.51
N SER A 137 18.66 5.44 6.43
CA SER A 137 18.68 6.07 5.10
C SER A 137 17.61 7.17 4.92
N ILE A 138 16.70 7.32 5.89
CA ILE A 138 15.61 8.29 5.80
C ILE A 138 16.16 9.69 6.05
N ILE A 139 16.05 10.55 5.04
CA ILE A 139 16.36 11.98 5.18
C ILE A 139 15.34 12.58 6.14
N ARG A 140 15.86 13.17 7.21
CA ARG A 140 15.06 13.68 8.33
C ARG A 140 15.70 14.92 8.93
N GLN A 141 14.87 15.79 9.48
CA GLN A 141 15.27 17.03 10.12
C GLN A 141 14.64 17.13 11.52
N PRO A 142 15.27 17.82 12.49
CA PRO A 142 14.71 17.96 13.83
C PRO A 142 13.33 18.62 13.83
N LEU A 143 12.43 18.13 14.68
CA LEU A 143 11.05 18.57 14.79
C LEU A 143 10.91 20.09 14.98
N HIS A 144 11.79 20.67 15.80
CA HIS A 144 11.78 22.08 16.17
C HIS A 144 12.20 23.01 15.02
N GLU A 145 12.93 22.51 14.03
CA GLU A 145 13.38 23.28 12.86
C GLU A 145 12.35 23.22 11.72
N ALA A 146 11.63 22.10 11.61
CA ALA A 146 10.75 21.81 10.49
C ALA A 146 9.47 22.66 10.43
N GLY A 147 8.94 23.09 11.58
CA GLY A 147 7.66 23.80 11.66
C GLY A 147 6.50 23.00 11.04
N LEU A 148 5.86 22.12 11.81
CA LEU A 148 4.78 21.28 11.28
C LEU A 148 3.47 22.03 11.14
N ASP A 149 3.12 22.38 9.90
CA ASP A 149 1.75 22.78 9.55
C ASP A 149 0.90 21.53 9.26
N PHE A 150 0.34 20.96 10.32
CA PHE A 150 -0.62 19.88 10.19
C PHE A 150 -1.97 20.40 9.69
N PRO A 151 -2.55 19.81 8.63
CA PRO A 151 -3.91 20.12 8.27
C PRO A 151 -4.83 19.71 9.43
N GLU A 152 -5.71 20.64 9.82
CA GLU A 152 -6.58 20.50 11.00
C GLU A 152 -7.57 19.32 10.86
N ARG A 153 -7.79 18.87 9.62
CA ARG A 153 -8.55 17.68 9.26
C ARG A 153 -7.83 16.91 8.16
N VAL A 154 -8.14 15.61 8.08
CA VAL A 154 -7.94 14.82 6.86
C VAL A 154 -8.50 15.58 5.66
N ASP A 155 -7.62 16.15 4.86
CA ASP A 155 -7.99 16.72 3.57
C ASP A 155 -7.93 15.65 2.50
N MET A 156 -8.97 15.60 1.67
CA MET A 156 -9.00 14.78 0.48
C MET A 156 -8.23 15.51 -0.62
N LYS A 157 -7.04 15.02 -0.94
CA LYS A 157 -6.18 15.61 -1.98
C LYS A 157 -6.15 14.73 -3.22
N ASN A 158 -5.94 15.36 -4.38
CA ASN A 158 -5.74 14.66 -5.65
C ASN A 158 -4.36 13.99 -5.67
N GLU A 159 -4.19 13.00 -6.54
CA GLU A 159 -2.96 12.23 -6.74
C GLU A 159 -1.73 13.10 -7.04
N GLU A 160 -1.91 14.24 -7.70
CA GLU A 160 -0.86 15.21 -8.02
C GLU A 160 -0.16 15.81 -6.78
N PHE A 161 -0.79 15.72 -5.60
CA PHE A 161 -0.22 16.22 -4.34
C PHE A 161 0.43 15.12 -3.51
N ALA A 162 0.43 13.87 -3.97
CA ALA A 162 1.04 12.77 -3.22
C ALA A 162 2.57 12.96 -3.15
N PRO A 163 3.16 13.05 -1.94
CA PRO A 163 4.59 13.15 -1.77
C PRO A 163 5.29 11.89 -2.28
N PRO A 164 6.60 11.98 -2.57
CA PRO A 164 7.37 10.81 -2.96
C PRO A 164 7.30 9.76 -1.86
N GLN A 165 6.87 8.55 -2.22
CA GLN A 165 6.83 7.41 -1.32
C GLN A 165 8.24 6.91 -0.99
N TRP A 166 8.49 6.67 0.29
CA TRP A 166 9.70 5.97 0.71
C TRP A 166 9.60 4.50 0.32
N LYS A 167 10.43 4.08 -0.65
CA LYS A 167 10.44 2.73 -1.20
C LYS A 167 11.85 2.14 -1.13
N PRO A 168 12.18 1.40 -0.07
CA PRO A 168 13.42 0.65 -0.01
C PRO A 168 13.41 -0.52 -1.02
N ASP A 169 14.59 -1.07 -1.34
CA ASP A 169 14.71 -2.18 -2.31
C ASP A 169 13.87 -3.41 -1.92
N SER A 170 13.69 -3.64 -0.61
CA SER A 170 12.80 -4.65 -0.05
C SER A 170 11.34 -4.49 -0.51
N PHE A 171 10.87 -3.26 -0.70
CA PHE A 171 9.53 -2.96 -1.20
C PHE A 171 9.31 -3.52 -2.61
N TYR A 172 10.25 -3.26 -3.53
CA TYR A 172 10.14 -3.72 -4.92
C TYR A 172 10.13 -5.25 -4.99
N LYS A 173 11.01 -5.93 -4.26
CA LYS A 173 11.05 -7.41 -4.19
C LYS A 173 9.79 -8.04 -3.60
N ARG A 174 9.07 -7.33 -2.72
CA ARG A 174 7.76 -7.81 -2.21
C ARG A 174 6.67 -7.61 -3.25
N LYS A 175 6.66 -6.44 -3.89
CA LYS A 175 5.68 -6.11 -4.93
C LYS A 175 5.78 -7.09 -6.10
N GLU A 176 6.99 -7.40 -6.56
CA GLU A 176 7.21 -8.43 -7.59
C GLU A 176 6.66 -9.79 -7.17
N ARG A 177 6.95 -10.26 -5.96
CA ARG A 177 6.41 -11.53 -5.44
C ARG A 177 4.89 -11.53 -5.31
N GLU A 178 4.28 -10.41 -4.94
CA GLU A 178 2.82 -10.27 -4.89
C GLU A 178 2.21 -10.29 -6.29
N GLU A 179 2.85 -9.62 -7.26
CA GLU A 179 2.45 -9.63 -8.66
C GLU A 179 2.57 -11.04 -9.26
N GLU A 180 3.66 -11.77 -9.03
CA GLU A 180 3.82 -13.17 -9.43
C GLU A 180 2.72 -14.06 -8.86
N ARG A 181 2.46 -13.98 -7.55
CA ARG A 181 1.37 -14.72 -6.91
C ARG A 181 0.00 -14.37 -7.49
N SER A 182 -0.22 -13.09 -7.80
CA SER A 182 -1.47 -12.63 -8.42
C SER A 182 -1.64 -13.17 -9.82
N MET A 183 -0.57 -13.20 -10.62
CA MET A 183 -0.55 -13.77 -11.97
C MET A 183 -0.83 -15.26 -11.92
N ASP A 184 -0.22 -15.99 -11.00
CA ASP A 184 -0.47 -17.43 -10.85
C ASP A 184 -1.89 -17.73 -10.38
N ARG A 185 -2.44 -16.91 -9.48
CA ARG A 185 -3.86 -17.01 -9.11
C ARG A 185 -4.76 -16.74 -10.32
N MET A 186 -4.47 -15.72 -11.13
CA MET A 186 -5.23 -15.42 -12.34
C MET A 186 -5.14 -16.53 -13.38
N LYS A 187 -3.97 -17.17 -13.56
CA LYS A 187 -3.81 -18.33 -14.45
C LYS A 187 -4.71 -19.49 -14.01
N LYS A 188 -4.74 -19.80 -12.70
CA LYS A 188 -5.62 -20.84 -12.14
C LYS A 188 -7.11 -20.53 -12.35
N VAL A 189 -7.52 -19.29 -12.10
CA VAL A 189 -8.91 -18.86 -12.34
C VAL A 189 -9.28 -18.97 -13.81
N ARG A 190 -8.41 -18.50 -14.72
CA ARG A 190 -8.62 -18.65 -16.18
C ARG A 190 -8.74 -20.11 -16.59
N LEU A 191 -7.92 -20.99 -16.02
CA LEU A 191 -7.98 -22.43 -16.30
C LEU A 191 -9.33 -23.02 -15.85
N ILE A 192 -9.80 -22.68 -14.64
CA ILE A 192 -11.11 -23.14 -14.14
C ILE A 192 -12.24 -22.65 -15.04
N VAL A 193 -12.22 -21.38 -15.44
CA VAL A 193 -13.22 -20.81 -16.35
C VAL A 193 -13.19 -21.53 -17.69
N PHE A 194 -12.00 -21.78 -18.24
CA PHE A 194 -11.83 -22.49 -19.52
C PHE A 194 -12.34 -23.93 -19.47
N ILE A 195 -12.04 -24.67 -18.41
CA ILE A 195 -12.56 -26.03 -18.19
C ILE A 195 -14.08 -25.98 -18.05
N GLY A 196 -14.61 -25.03 -17.29
CA GLY A 196 -16.04 -24.84 -17.09
C GLY A 196 -16.81 -24.57 -18.39
N THR A 197 -16.32 -23.65 -19.22
CA THR A 197 -16.91 -23.38 -20.54
C THR A 197 -16.76 -24.56 -21.50
N PHE A 198 -15.62 -25.25 -21.48
CA PHE A 198 -15.41 -26.45 -22.31
C PHE A 198 -16.39 -27.59 -21.94
N LEU A 199 -16.60 -27.85 -20.65
CA LEU A 199 -17.56 -28.85 -20.18
C LEU A 199 -19.01 -28.45 -20.50
N THR A 200 -19.34 -27.17 -20.39
CA THR A 200 -20.67 -26.67 -20.75
C THR A 200 -20.92 -26.83 -22.25
N ALA A 201 -19.91 -26.56 -23.08
CA ALA A 201 -19.99 -26.80 -24.52
C ALA A 201 -20.19 -28.29 -24.85
N LEU A 202 -19.50 -29.20 -24.15
CA LEU A 202 -19.68 -30.66 -24.33
C LEU A 202 -21.07 -31.16 -23.95
N ILE A 203 -21.71 -30.58 -22.94
CA ILE A 203 -23.09 -30.92 -22.56
C ILE A 203 -24.09 -30.39 -23.61
N TRP A 204 -23.77 -29.27 -24.26
CA TRP A 204 -24.64 -28.64 -25.26
C TRP A 204 -24.50 -29.24 -26.66
N LEU A 205 -23.32 -29.77 -27.00
CA LEU A 205 -23.02 -30.46 -28.26
C LEU A 205 -24.00 -31.59 -28.64
N PRO A 206 -24.43 -32.51 -27.75
CA PRO A 206 -25.39 -33.57 -28.11
C PRO A 206 -26.82 -33.07 -28.41
N HIS A 207 -27.14 -31.81 -28.09
CA HIS A 207 -28.42 -31.18 -28.45
C HIS A 207 -28.38 -30.45 -29.80
N TRP A 208 -27.22 -30.38 -30.46
CA TRP A 208 -27.17 -29.97 -31.86
C TRP A 208 -27.65 -31.11 -32.73
N ARG A 209 -28.81 -30.92 -33.35
CA ARG A 209 -29.16 -31.70 -34.53
C ARG A 209 -28.14 -31.36 -35.60
N LEU A 210 -27.33 -32.34 -35.97
CA LEU A 210 -26.60 -32.35 -37.23
C LEU A 210 -27.64 -32.53 -38.33
N ASP A 211 -28.43 -31.49 -38.60
CA ASP A 211 -29.16 -31.42 -39.87
C ASP A 211 -28.07 -31.25 -40.93
N GLU A 212 -28.01 -32.19 -41.89
CA GLU A 212 -26.97 -32.29 -42.92
C GLU A 212 -26.89 -31.08 -43.87
N ASP A 213 -27.68 -30.01 -43.65
CA ASP A 213 -27.82 -28.87 -44.55
C ASP A 213 -27.23 -27.55 -44.04
N VAL A 214 -26.46 -27.51 -42.94
CA VAL A 214 -25.86 -26.24 -42.45
C VAL A 214 -24.35 -26.18 -42.64
N ASN A 215 -23.95 -26.00 -43.90
CA ASN A 215 -22.63 -25.49 -44.29
C ASN A 215 -22.87 -24.14 -45.01
N PRO A 216 -22.75 -22.98 -44.32
CA PRO A 216 -21.44 -22.29 -44.26
C PRO A 216 -21.14 -21.49 -42.98
N CYS A 217 -22.02 -21.50 -41.96
CA CYS A 217 -21.84 -20.60 -40.80
C CYS A 217 -20.69 -21.01 -39.86
N PHE A 218 -20.27 -22.28 -39.90
CA PHE A 218 -19.17 -22.80 -39.08
C PHE A 218 -17.78 -22.36 -39.56
N LEU A 219 -17.63 -22.02 -40.84
CA LEU A 219 -16.36 -21.51 -41.39
C LEU A 219 -16.13 -20.02 -41.07
N CYS A 220 -17.19 -19.25 -40.80
CA CYS A 220 -17.04 -17.84 -40.43
C CYS A 220 -16.49 -17.64 -39.00
N LEU A 221 -16.84 -18.51 -38.04
CA LEU A 221 -16.35 -18.36 -36.65
C LEU A 221 -14.90 -18.84 -36.46
N ALA A 222 -14.41 -19.75 -37.30
CA ALA A 222 -12.99 -20.13 -37.33
C ALA A 222 -12.10 -19.05 -37.96
N SER A 223 -12.67 -18.11 -38.73
CA SER A 223 -11.91 -17.04 -39.39
C SER A 223 -11.69 -15.79 -38.53
N TRP A 224 -12.45 -15.62 -37.44
CA TRP A 224 -12.34 -14.44 -36.57
C TRP A 224 -11.37 -14.60 -35.39
N SER A 225 -10.86 -15.81 -35.12
CA SER A 225 -9.90 -16.06 -34.06
C SER A 225 -8.42 -15.91 -34.49
N PHE A 226 -8.16 -15.53 -35.74
CA PHE A 226 -6.79 -15.35 -36.26
C PHE A 226 -6.39 -13.91 -36.65
N TYR A 227 -7.28 -12.91 -36.50
CA TYR A 227 -6.97 -11.51 -36.76
C TYR A 227 -7.25 -10.61 -35.55
N SER A 228 -6.39 -10.69 -34.54
CA SER A 228 -6.18 -9.60 -33.58
C SER A 228 -4.80 -9.73 -32.92
N ARG A 229 -3.75 -9.63 -33.74
CA ARG A 229 -2.52 -8.97 -33.30
C ARG A 229 -2.71 -7.46 -33.47
N PRO A 230 -2.59 -6.62 -32.44
CA PRO A 230 -2.00 -5.31 -32.65
C PRO A 230 -0.49 -5.51 -32.65
N ILE A 231 0.05 -5.62 -33.87
CA ILE A 231 1.42 -5.19 -34.14
C ILE A 231 1.42 -3.68 -33.94
N CYS A 232 1.87 -3.20 -32.78
CA CYS A 232 2.34 -1.82 -32.67
C CYS A 232 3.84 -1.81 -33.00
N THR A 233 4.14 -1.89 -34.29
CA THR A 233 5.40 -1.40 -34.85
C THR A 233 5.32 0.12 -34.96
N MET A 234 6.32 0.80 -34.42
CA MET A 234 6.62 2.20 -34.75
C MET A 234 6.68 2.42 -36.26
N PRO A 235 6.25 3.59 -36.78
CA PRO A 235 6.74 4.09 -38.04
C PRO A 235 7.93 5.01 -37.78
N GLY A 236 9.13 4.50 -38.04
CA GLY A 236 10.31 5.33 -38.26
C GLY A 236 10.28 5.93 -39.66
N SER A 237 10.41 7.25 -39.70
CA SER A 237 11.09 8.07 -40.72
C SER A 237 10.67 8.02 -42.20
N LEU A 238 10.10 9.13 -42.67
CA LEU A 238 10.51 9.83 -43.91
C LEU A 238 10.33 11.34 -43.63
N PHE A 239 11.36 12.07 -43.21
CA PHE A 239 12.26 12.82 -44.08
C PHE A 239 11.54 13.44 -45.30
N ASN A 240 11.19 14.72 -45.21
CA ASN A 240 11.47 15.61 -46.32
C ASN A 240 12.08 16.92 -45.80
N ARG A 241 13.26 17.22 -46.34
CA ARG A 241 14.04 18.43 -46.11
C ARG A 241 13.42 19.58 -46.91
N SER A 242 13.55 20.78 -46.35
CA SER A 242 14.27 21.93 -46.94
C SER A 242 13.49 23.25 -46.97
N LEU A 243 14.14 24.25 -46.35
CA LEU A 243 14.23 25.67 -46.70
C LEU A 243 12.90 26.46 -46.67
N ILE A 244 12.81 27.55 -45.91
CA ILE A 244 13.37 28.88 -46.19
C ILE A 244 13.35 29.64 -44.84
N ARG A 245 14.51 30.04 -44.30
CA ARG A 245 15.04 31.43 -44.29
C ARG A 245 14.03 32.51 -43.88
#